data_AF-A0AA46AKM7-F1
#
_entry.id   AF-A0AA46AKM7-F1
#
_cell.length_a   1.000
_cell.length_b   1.000
_cell.length_c   1.000
_cell.angle_alpha   90.00
_cell.angle_beta   90.00
_cell.angle_gamma   90.00
#
_symmetry.space_group_name_H-M   'P 1'
#
loop_
_entity.id
_entity.type
_entity.pdbx_description
1 polymer ?
#
loop_
_entity_poly.entity_id
_entity_poly.type
_entity_poly.pdbx_seq_one_letter_code
_entity_poly.pdbx_strand_id
1 'polypeptide(L)'
;MYRILSESVNNYMNDPATEGARRKGMSPICLLVDARRYHEQRLQNTPLYHQTQELLCFLREASAENPRLETLLWHLESRRMLPPETIQLSDESRERCQEQVRILKQLISLAYWH
;
A
#
# COMPACT_ATOMS: atom_id res chain seq x y z
N MET A 1 -12.69 7.31 -1.56
CA MET A 1 -11.74 6.23 -1.92
C MET A 1 -10.79 5.83 -0.78
N TYR A 2 -9.93 6.72 -0.26
CA TYR A 2 -8.99 6.36 0.84
C TYR A 2 -9.69 5.75 2.07
N ARG A 3 -10.82 6.32 2.51
CA ARG A 3 -11.62 5.76 3.62
C ARG A 3 -12.12 4.34 3.34
N ILE A 4 -12.57 4.07 2.13
CA ILE A 4 -13.06 2.76 1.69
C ILE A 4 -11.92 1.74 1.69
N LEU A 5 -10.72 2.16 1.26
CA LEU A 5 -9.52 1.33 1.37
C LEU A 5 -9.16 1.06 2.83
N SER A 6 -9.19 2.09 3.70
CA SER A 6 -8.92 1.92 5.13
C SER A 6 -9.90 0.93 5.77
N GLU A 7 -11.19 1.04 5.47
CA GLU A 7 -12.23 0.11 5.94
C GLU A 7 -12.01 -1.30 5.39
N SER A 8 -11.66 -1.42 4.11
CA SER A 8 -11.39 -2.71 3.46
C SER A 8 -10.14 -3.40 4.03
N VAL A 9 -9.07 -2.64 4.28
CA VAL A 9 -7.86 -3.14 4.95
C VAL A 9 -8.18 -3.54 6.39
N ASN A 10 -8.96 -2.74 7.11
CA ASN A 10 -9.38 -3.08 8.47
C ASN A 10 -10.20 -4.38 8.50
N ASN A 11 -11.16 -4.54 7.58
CA ASN A 11 -11.95 -5.77 7.46
C ASN A 11 -11.06 -6.96 7.11
N TYR A 12 -10.15 -6.79 6.15
CA TYR A 12 -9.19 -7.82 5.76
C TYR A 12 -8.31 -8.26 6.94
N MET A 13 -7.85 -7.32 7.76
CA MET A 13 -6.99 -7.61 8.91
C MET A 13 -7.73 -8.21 10.11
N ASN A 14 -9.05 -8.05 10.18
CA ASN A 14 -9.89 -8.63 11.25
C ASN A 14 -10.64 -9.90 10.81
N ASP A 15 -10.55 -10.29 9.54
CA ASP A 15 -11.14 -11.53 9.05
C ASP A 15 -10.35 -12.75 9.60
N PRO A 16 -10.98 -13.67 10.35
CA PRO A 16 -10.32 -14.88 10.82
C PRO A 16 -9.88 -15.80 9.66
N ALA A 17 -10.53 -15.73 8.49
CA ALA A 17 -10.14 -16.51 7.31
C ALA A 17 -8.85 -16.02 6.64
N THR A 18 -8.35 -14.82 6.99
CA THR A 18 -7.08 -14.27 6.50
C THR A 18 -5.94 -14.45 7.49
N GLU A 19 -6.15 -15.15 8.61
CA GLU A 19 -5.09 -15.44 9.58
C GLU A 19 -3.93 -16.24 8.96
N GLY A 20 -2.70 -15.97 9.44
CA GLY A 20 -1.49 -16.66 8.98
C GLY A 20 -0.82 -16.00 7.77
N ALA A 21 -0.47 -16.81 6.77
CA ALA A 21 0.40 -16.40 5.65
C ALA A 21 -0.14 -15.22 4.83
N ARG A 22 -1.45 -15.00 4.80
CA ARG A 22 -2.07 -13.88 4.06
C ARG A 22 -1.84 -12.51 4.71
N ARG A 23 -1.61 -12.46 6.04
CA ARG A 23 -1.15 -11.23 6.71
C ARG A 23 0.33 -10.95 6.48
N LYS A 24 1.10 -11.95 6.02
CA LYS A 24 2.53 -11.79 5.74
C LYS A 24 2.67 -10.82 4.57
N GLY A 25 3.28 -9.66 4.82
CA GLY A 25 3.46 -8.62 3.81
C GLY A 25 2.35 -7.56 3.77
N MET A 26 1.32 -7.65 4.62
CA MET A 26 0.30 -6.59 4.74
C MET A 26 0.81 -5.33 5.46
N SER A 27 1.90 -5.42 6.22
CA SER A 27 2.37 -4.30 7.06
C SER A 27 2.56 -2.99 6.27
N PRO A 28 3.17 -2.97 5.08
CA PRO A 28 3.26 -1.74 4.27
C PRO A 28 1.90 -1.22 3.82
N ILE A 29 0.96 -2.10 3.42
CA ILE A 29 -0.41 -1.73 3.04
C ILE A 29 -1.15 -1.12 4.23
N CYS A 30 -1.02 -1.72 5.42
CA CYS A 30 -1.57 -1.18 6.66
C CYS A 30 -1.00 0.21 6.97
N LEU A 31 0.28 0.45 6.68
CA LEU A 31 0.89 1.75 6.88
C LEU A 31 0.36 2.80 5.87
N LEU A 32 0.06 2.41 4.63
CA LEU A 32 -0.54 3.30 3.62
C LEU A 32 -1.92 3.82 4.00
N VAL A 33 -2.69 3.07 4.81
CA VAL A 33 -4.04 3.47 5.23
C VAL A 33 -4.08 4.20 6.58
N ASP A 34 -2.95 4.29 7.29
CA ASP A 34 -2.82 5.02 8.56
C ASP A 34 -1.80 6.17 8.43
N ALA A 35 -2.29 7.35 8.07
CA ALA A 35 -1.43 8.50 7.81
C ALA A 35 -0.66 8.98 9.03
N ARG A 36 -1.24 8.89 10.23
CA ARG A 36 -0.54 9.28 11.45
C ARG A 36 0.64 8.36 11.68
N ARG A 37 0.40 7.05 11.64
CA ARG A 37 1.44 6.04 11.87
C ARG A 37 2.50 6.09 10.77
N TYR A 38 2.12 6.34 9.52
CA TYR A 38 3.07 6.54 8.43
C TYR A 38 4.06 7.66 8.74
N HIS A 39 3.57 8.82 9.17
CA HIS A 39 4.42 9.97 9.49
C HIS A 39 5.30 9.71 10.72
N GLU A 40 4.81 8.98 11.72
CA GLU A 40 5.62 8.53 12.86
C GLU A 40 6.76 7.59 12.42
N GLN A 41 6.46 6.58 11.59
CA GLN A 41 7.45 5.65 11.05
C GLN A 41 8.46 6.36 10.14
N ARG A 42 8.02 7.38 9.39
CA ARG A 42 8.90 8.25 8.60
C ARG A 42 9.89 9.01 9.47
N LEU A 43 9.43 9.63 10.56
CA LEU A 43 10.30 10.35 11.48
C LEU A 43 11.32 9.43 12.16
N GLN A 44 10.91 8.19 12.44
CA GLN A 44 11.77 7.16 13.04
C GLN A 44 12.66 6.43 12.01
N ASN A 45 12.47 6.69 10.71
CA ASN A 45 13.19 6.04 9.61
C ASN A 45 13.25 4.50 9.73
N THR A 46 12.10 3.87 9.92
CA THR A 46 12.04 2.43 10.21
C THR A 46 12.15 1.56 8.95
N PRO A 47 12.50 0.26 9.08
CA PRO A 47 12.46 -0.69 7.97
C PRO A 47 11.08 -0.79 7.32
N LEU A 48 10.01 -0.68 8.12
CA LEU A 48 8.64 -0.69 7.61
C LEU A 48 8.36 0.54 6.72
N TYR A 49 8.86 1.71 7.10
CA TYR A 49 8.76 2.91 6.29
C TYR A 49 9.48 2.73 4.94
N HIS A 50 10.71 2.19 4.94
CA HIS A 50 11.45 1.89 3.71
C HIS A 50 10.70 0.91 2.81
N GLN A 51 10.17 -0.18 3.37
CA GLN A 51 9.33 -1.14 2.62
C GLN A 51 8.08 -0.49 2.02
N THR A 52 7.51 0.49 2.73
CA THR A 52 6.34 1.24 2.24
C THR A 52 6.72 2.22 1.13
N GLN A 53 7.91 2.81 1.19
CA GLN A 53 8.47 3.65 0.12
C GLN A 53 8.75 2.85 -1.15
N GLU A 54 9.28 1.63 -1.02
CA GLU A 54 9.43 0.70 -2.14
C GLU A 54 8.07 0.36 -2.76
N LEU A 55 7.06 0.06 -1.93
CA LEU A 55 5.70 -0.19 -2.41
C LEU A 55 5.12 1.03 -3.14
N LEU A 56 5.31 2.25 -2.62
CA LEU A 56 4.88 3.48 -3.30
C LEU A 56 5.57 3.66 -4.65
N CYS A 57 6.88 3.39 -4.72
CA CYS A 57 7.64 3.44 -5.97
C CYS A 57 7.08 2.44 -6.99
N PHE A 58 6.84 1.20 -6.57
CA PHE A 58 6.28 0.16 -7.42
C PHE A 58 4.83 0.48 -7.85
N LEU A 59 4.03 1.06 -6.96
CA LEU A 59 2.67 1.51 -7.27
C LEU A 59 2.65 2.57 -8.38
N ARG A 60 3.61 3.49 -8.37
CA ARG A 60 3.77 4.50 -9.43
C ARG A 60 4.10 3.88 -10.78
N GLU A 61 4.95 2.85 -10.82
CA GLU A 61 5.20 2.09 -12.06
C GLU A 61 3.92 1.37 -12.53
N ALA A 62 3.21 0.72 -11.60
CA ALA A 62 2.02 -0.07 -11.90
C ALA A 62 0.76 0.76 -12.19
N SER A 63 0.71 2.04 -11.80
CA SER A 63 -0.47 2.89 -11.99
C SER A 63 -0.69 3.29 -13.44
N ALA A 64 0.36 3.31 -14.26
CA ALA A 64 0.27 3.59 -15.69
C ALA A 64 -0.73 2.66 -16.42
N GLU A 65 -0.93 1.44 -15.91
CA GLU A 65 -1.83 0.44 -16.49
C GLU A 65 -3.13 0.27 -15.69
N ASN A 66 -3.32 1.00 -14.58
CA ASN A 66 -4.48 0.83 -13.71
C ASN A 66 -4.96 2.17 -13.11
N PRO A 67 -6.02 2.77 -13.69
CA PRO A 67 -6.56 4.05 -13.22
C PRO A 67 -6.97 4.07 -11.74
N ARG A 68 -7.35 2.93 -11.15
CA ARG A 68 -7.69 2.88 -9.72
C ARG A 68 -6.46 3.01 -8.83
N LEU A 69 -5.32 2.50 -9.27
CA LEU A 69 -4.04 2.71 -8.58
C LEU A 69 -3.58 4.16 -8.72
N GLU A 70 -3.82 4.79 -9.87
CA GLU A 70 -3.54 6.22 -10.07
C GLU A 70 -4.36 7.08 -9.09
N THR A 71 -5.68 6.85 -9.00
CA THR A 71 -6.52 7.57 -8.02
C THR A 71 -6.08 7.28 -6.57
N LEU A 72 -5.60 6.06 -6.28
CA LEU A 72 -5.07 5.73 -4.96
C LEU A 72 -3.83 6.55 -4.66
N LEU A 73 -2.87 6.61 -5.58
CA LEU A 73 -1.68 7.44 -5.45
C LEU A 73 -2.06 8.89 -5.21
N TRP A 74 -2.97 9.46 -6.00
CA TRP A 74 -3.44 10.84 -5.79
C TRP A 74 -3.94 11.11 -4.36
N HIS A 75 -4.67 10.16 -3.78
CA HIS A 75 -5.08 10.26 -2.37
C HIS A 75 -3.94 10.11 -1.37
N LEU A 76 -2.94 9.28 -1.65
CA LEU A 76 -1.76 9.13 -0.80
C LEU A 76 -0.90 10.41 -0.84
N GLU A 77 -0.73 10.98 -2.03
CA GLU A 77 -0.03 12.25 -2.25
C GLU A 77 -0.70 13.41 -1.51
N SER A 78 -2.03 13.50 -1.54
CA SER A 78 -2.79 14.51 -0.79
C SER A 78 -2.55 14.44 0.72
N ARG A 79 -2.02 13.31 1.22
CA ARG A 79 -1.67 13.05 2.63
C ARG A 79 -0.17 13.13 2.90
N ARG A 80 0.61 13.61 1.92
CA ARG A 80 2.08 13.71 1.96
C ARG A 80 2.79 12.35 2.04
N MET A 81 2.19 11.31 1.44
CA MET A 81 2.81 10.00 1.21
C MET A 81 3.22 9.91 -0.26
N LEU A 82 4.38 10.45 -0.56
CA LEU A 82 4.88 10.53 -1.94
C LEU A 82 5.77 9.34 -2.25
N PRO A 83 5.70 8.78 -3.46
CA PRO A 83 6.70 7.83 -3.92
C PRO A 83 8.07 8.51 -4.01
N PRO A 84 9.15 7.80 -3.66
CA PRO A 84 10.50 8.31 -3.77
C PRO A 84 10.87 8.56 -5.24
N GLU A 85 11.67 9.60 -5.51
CA GLU A 85 12.08 9.95 -6.88
C GLU A 85 13.16 9.01 -7.43
N THR A 86 14.01 8.45 -6.56
CA THR A 86 15.27 7.79 -6.97
C THR A 86 15.46 6.37 -6.44
N ILE A 87 14.46 5.76 -5.79
CA ILE A 87 14.60 4.38 -5.30
C ILE A 87 14.66 3.41 -6.49
N GLN A 88 15.72 2.61 -6.54
CA GLN A 88 15.80 1.43 -7.39
C GLN A 88 15.38 0.21 -6.57
N LEU A 89 14.38 -0.52 -7.06
CA LEU A 89 13.90 -1.73 -6.43
C LEU A 89 14.79 -2.91 -6.80
N SER A 90 15.26 -3.66 -5.79
CA SER A 90 15.87 -4.97 -6.01
C SER A 90 14.83 -5.97 -6.52
N ASP A 91 15.27 -7.09 -7.09
CA ASP A 91 14.38 -8.16 -7.57
C ASP A 91 13.50 -8.71 -6.43
N GLU A 92 14.09 -8.93 -5.24
CA GLU A 92 13.35 -9.36 -4.05
C GLU A 92 12.29 -8.33 -3.63
N SER A 93 12.62 -7.03 -3.66
CA SER A 93 11.68 -5.96 -3.35
C SER A 93 10.56 -5.90 -4.39
N ARG A 94 10.85 -6.12 -5.68
CA ARG A 94 9.84 -6.19 -6.74
C ARG A 94 8.88 -7.35 -6.55
N GLU A 95 9.36 -8.56 -6.26
CA GLU A 95 8.50 -9.73 -6.00
C GLU A 95 7.55 -9.48 -4.81
N ARG A 96 8.09 -8.95 -3.70
CA ARG A 96 7.28 -8.57 -2.53
C ARG A 96 6.23 -7.52 -2.90
N CYS A 97 6.63 -6.46 -3.61
CA CYS A 97 5.72 -5.38 -3.99
C CYS A 97 4.64 -5.87 -4.97
N GLN A 98 4.96 -6.81 -5.85
CA GLN A 98 4.01 -7.38 -6.80
C GLN A 98 2.86 -8.11 -6.08
N GLU A 99 3.15 -8.90 -5.04
CA GLU A 99 2.09 -9.54 -4.24
C GLU A 99 1.28 -8.50 -3.45
N GLN A 100 1.92 -7.47 -2.90
CA GLN A 100 1.24 -6.38 -2.20
C GLN A 100 0.29 -5.61 -3.13
N VAL A 101 0.73 -5.31 -4.36
CA VAL A 101 -0.12 -4.68 -5.38
C VAL A 101 -1.26 -5.60 -5.80
N ARG A 102 -1.04 -6.92 -5.87
CA ARG A 102 -2.12 -7.88 -6.15
C ARG A 102 -3.21 -7.81 -5.08
N ILE A 103 -2.82 -7.78 -3.80
CA ILE A 103 -3.76 -7.64 -2.68
C ILE A 103 -4.46 -6.27 -2.73
N LEU A 104 -3.73 -5.18 -2.96
CA LEU A 104 -4.32 -3.85 -3.13
C LEU A 104 -5.36 -3.84 -4.25
N LYS A 105 -5.03 -4.37 -5.44
CA LYS A 105 -5.98 -4.47 -6.56
C LYS A 105 -7.24 -5.24 -6.16
N GLN A 106 -7.13 -6.32 -5.39
CA GLN A 106 -8.30 -7.05 -4.86
C GLN A 106 -9.14 -6.18 -3.94
N LEU A 107 -8.52 -5.52 -2.95
CA LEU A 107 -9.22 -4.62 -2.00
C LEU A 107 -9.89 -3.43 -2.72
N ILE A 108 -9.24 -2.92 -3.76
CA ILE A 108 -9.69 -1.82 -4.62
C ILE A 108 -10.79 -2.27 -5.60
N SER A 109 -10.90 -3.57 -5.88
CA SER A 109 -11.88 -4.11 -6.83
C SER A 109 -13.23 -4.46 -6.22
N LEU A 110 -13.32 -4.52 -4.88
CA LEU A 110 -14.58 -4.77 -4.18
C LEU A 110 -15.57 -3.62 -4.52
N ALA A 111 -16.85 -3.94 -4.76
CA ALA A 111 -17.87 -3.11 -5.42
C ALA A 111 -18.11 -1.66 -4.91
N TYR A 112 -17.41 -1.21 -3.88
CA TYR A 112 -17.49 0.13 -3.29
C TYR A 112 -16.62 1.20 -3.99
N TRP A 113 -16.09 0.90 -5.19
CA TRP A 113 -15.13 1.73 -5.93
C TRP A 113 -15.65 2.20 -7.30
N HIS A 114 -16.95 2.50 -7.38
CA HIS A 114 -17.62 3.14 -8.53
C HIS A 114 -17.89 4.62 -8.27
#